data_AF-A0AAE0G581-F1
#
_entry.id   AF-A0AAE0G581-F1
#
_cell.length_a   1.000
_cell.length_b   1.000
_cell.length_c   1.000
_cell.angle_alpha   90.00
_cell.angle_beta   90.00
_cell.angle_gamma   90.00
#
_symmetry.space_group_name_H-M   'P 1'
#
loop_
_entity.id
_entity.type
_entity.pdbx_description
1 polymer ?
#
loop_
_entity_poly.entity_id
_entity_poly.type
_entity_poly.pdbx_seq_one_letter_code
_entity_poly.pdbx_strand_id
1 'polypeptide(L)'
;MESCILSLTDSLIEHSKAVSCNAAGVDQAIPLFTPNGMTAVLTPAIQGLKESLLAMLKRVRTYYRTDFDVHAQAESTCATHCVQYALSNSADPRFQTACSQTHSVSCPDCNLAIYFVKEMQCLLKSACNVSVLKGPDLERLTFALEECETHLSKYVGHRVRTVHQNGVPGAEMASMGYCEAYIIMDYMNKWLPLKHMATTSDAFGQAGESVHGATVYVHALPQSVKETFASGELEDPHSYIRELKVDSSGDINRWYILLGSINDHKQDQWHALNVLEATLKIVKEIEPQVDEARLRFDNAPCYHGTTLFWLMVSIMEKATGIQVTEVGMNEPGEGKDETDSSFNTAKAYVRRLVNQGKLDAKTAVDFIAALNTGQCVEGMVARVVEICRDKMPADICTLDQITRYSHFRHEEGGGLRCWEQYMIGEGRLFSPHELKKLCKEALPVSTGVLMPVGDSTTRPKVEAKV
;
A
#
# COMPACT_ATOMS: atom_id res chain seq x y z
N MET A 1 -1.86 -12.15 -21.18
CA MET A 1 -2.98 -11.91 -22.14
C MET A 1 -2.48 -11.60 -23.53
N GLU A 2 -1.73 -10.52 -23.76
CA GLU A 2 -1.21 -10.18 -25.10
C GLU A 2 -0.40 -11.33 -25.72
N SER A 3 0.54 -11.91 -24.98
CA SER A 3 1.27 -13.11 -25.41
C SER A 3 0.35 -14.30 -25.75
N CYS A 4 -0.76 -14.48 -25.02
CA CYS A 4 -1.73 -15.53 -25.33
C CYS A 4 -2.47 -15.25 -26.65
N ILE A 5 -2.85 -14.00 -26.91
CA ILE A 5 -3.45 -13.58 -28.19
C ILE A 5 -2.48 -13.88 -29.33
N LEU A 6 -1.22 -13.40 -29.20
CA LEU A 6 -0.19 -13.60 -30.21
C LEU A 6 -0.01 -15.09 -30.50
N SER A 7 0.27 -15.89 -29.46
CA SER A 7 0.49 -17.33 -29.60
C SER A 7 -0.71 -18.06 -30.21
N LEU A 8 -1.95 -17.73 -29.83
CA LEU A 8 -3.15 -18.34 -30.42
C LEU A 8 -3.29 -17.98 -31.90
N THR A 9 -3.15 -16.70 -32.23
CA THR A 9 -3.31 -16.20 -33.61
C THR A 9 -2.21 -16.71 -34.53
N ASP A 10 -0.99 -16.82 -34.03
CA ASP A 10 0.14 -17.36 -34.78
C ASP A 10 -0.07 -18.86 -35.07
N SER A 11 -0.54 -19.66 -34.09
CA SER A 11 -0.93 -21.06 -34.32
C SER A 11 -2.08 -21.22 -35.33
N LEU A 12 -3.07 -20.33 -35.31
CA LEU A 12 -4.15 -20.32 -36.30
C LEU A 12 -3.64 -20.00 -37.72
N ILE A 13 -2.69 -19.07 -37.85
CA ILE A 13 -2.08 -18.71 -39.14
C ILE A 13 -1.20 -19.85 -39.66
N GLU A 14 -0.42 -20.50 -38.80
CA GLU A 14 0.39 -21.66 -39.21
C GLU A 14 -0.49 -22.81 -39.68
N HIS A 15 -1.58 -23.09 -38.97
CA HIS A 15 -2.52 -24.12 -39.37
C HIS A 15 -3.23 -23.79 -40.69
N SER A 16 -3.64 -22.54 -40.92
CA SER A 16 -4.29 -22.15 -42.18
C SER A 16 -3.36 -22.35 -43.38
N LYS A 17 -2.06 -22.04 -43.22
CA LYS A 17 -1.03 -22.34 -44.22
C LYS A 17 -0.88 -23.84 -44.45
N ALA A 18 -0.82 -24.65 -43.39
CA ALA A 18 -0.67 -26.10 -43.49
C ALA A 18 -1.87 -26.78 -44.20
N VAL A 19 -3.11 -26.38 -43.89
CA VAL A 19 -4.32 -26.88 -44.55
C VAL A 19 -4.32 -26.55 -46.04
N SER A 20 -3.85 -25.36 -46.43
CA SER A 20 -3.74 -25.00 -47.85
C SER A 20 -2.75 -25.89 -48.61
N CYS A 21 -1.57 -26.16 -48.05
CA CYS A 21 -0.58 -27.04 -48.70
C CYS A 21 -1.13 -28.46 -48.95
N ASN A 22 -1.95 -28.99 -48.04
CA ASN A 22 -2.55 -30.32 -48.18
C ASN A 22 -3.69 -30.38 -49.21
N ALA A 23 -4.39 -29.26 -49.47
CA ALA A 23 -5.46 -29.18 -50.46
C ALA A 23 -4.94 -29.09 -51.92
N ALA A 24 -3.63 -28.95 -52.13
CA ALA A 24 -3.00 -28.89 -53.46
C ALA A 24 -3.06 -30.22 -54.25
N GLY A 25 -3.57 -31.31 -53.64
CA GLY A 25 -3.73 -32.62 -54.27
C GLY A 25 -5.13 -32.95 -54.79
N VAL A 26 -6.11 -32.04 -54.68
CA VAL A 26 -7.50 -32.28 -55.11
C VAL A 26 -7.89 -31.27 -56.18
N ASP A 27 -7.67 -31.66 -57.44
CA ASP A 27 -8.14 -30.94 -58.62
C ASP A 27 -9.67 -31.09 -58.73
N GLN A 28 -10.44 -30.14 -58.21
CA GLN A 28 -11.79 -29.82 -58.71
C GLN A 28 -12.29 -28.43 -58.26
N ALA A 29 -12.03 -27.44 -59.13
CA ALA A 29 -12.98 -26.48 -59.67
C ALA A 29 -13.93 -25.67 -58.74
N ILE A 30 -13.41 -24.76 -57.91
CA ILE A 30 -13.99 -23.42 -57.62
C ILE A 30 -12.82 -22.48 -57.21
N PRO A 31 -12.65 -21.26 -57.80
CA PRO A 31 -11.48 -20.39 -57.53
C PRO A 31 -11.26 -20.04 -56.05
N LEU A 32 -12.35 -19.92 -55.28
CA LEU A 32 -12.37 -19.64 -53.85
C LEU A 32 -11.91 -20.81 -52.95
N PHE A 33 -11.86 -22.04 -53.48
CA PHE A 33 -11.53 -23.25 -52.73
C PHE A 33 -10.16 -23.84 -53.09
N THR A 34 -9.37 -23.11 -53.89
CA THR A 34 -7.96 -23.46 -54.08
C THR A 34 -7.17 -23.20 -52.79
N PRO A 35 -6.09 -23.96 -52.51
CA PRO A 35 -5.13 -23.67 -51.45
C PRO A 35 -4.79 -22.19 -51.28
N ASN A 36 -4.43 -21.55 -52.40
CA ASN A 36 -4.03 -20.15 -52.43
C ASN A 36 -5.22 -19.21 -52.17
N GLY A 37 -6.42 -19.56 -52.65
CA GLY A 37 -7.66 -18.83 -52.40
C GLY A 37 -8.12 -18.89 -50.94
N MET A 38 -8.07 -20.07 -50.30
CA MET A 38 -8.44 -20.22 -48.88
C MET A 38 -7.45 -19.52 -47.95
N THR A 39 -6.14 -19.61 -48.19
CA THR A 39 -5.12 -18.88 -47.41
C THR A 39 -5.23 -17.37 -47.56
N ALA A 40 -5.57 -16.89 -48.76
CA ALA A 40 -5.79 -15.47 -49.05
C ALA A 40 -7.03 -14.89 -48.32
N VAL A 41 -7.97 -15.73 -47.87
CA VAL A 41 -9.16 -15.30 -47.12
C VAL A 41 -8.98 -15.50 -45.61
N LEU A 42 -8.43 -16.65 -45.19
CA LEU A 42 -8.31 -16.99 -43.77
C LEU A 42 -7.23 -16.18 -43.06
N THR A 43 -6.09 -15.90 -43.70
CA THR A 43 -4.99 -15.17 -43.05
C THR A 43 -5.39 -13.72 -42.72
N PRO A 44 -5.99 -12.94 -43.63
CA PRO A 44 -6.51 -11.61 -43.29
C PRO A 44 -7.60 -11.64 -42.23
N ALA A 45 -8.47 -12.67 -42.22
CA ALA A 45 -9.51 -12.80 -41.19
C ALA A 45 -8.92 -13.06 -39.79
N ILE A 46 -7.91 -13.93 -39.67
CA ILE A 46 -7.21 -14.19 -38.41
C ILE A 46 -6.42 -12.95 -37.97
N GLN A 47 -5.84 -12.21 -38.91
CA GLN A 47 -5.17 -10.94 -38.61
C GLN A 47 -6.16 -9.88 -38.10
N GLY A 48 -7.34 -9.77 -38.71
CA GLY A 48 -8.42 -8.91 -38.21
C GLY A 48 -8.92 -9.31 -36.81
N LEU A 49 -9.02 -10.62 -36.54
CA LEU A 49 -9.33 -11.13 -35.21
C LEU A 49 -8.25 -10.73 -34.19
N LYS A 50 -6.97 -10.91 -34.52
CA LYS A 50 -5.83 -10.50 -33.69
C LYS A 50 -5.91 -9.02 -33.33
N GLU A 51 -6.14 -8.16 -34.32
CA GLU A 51 -6.26 -6.71 -34.13
C GLU A 51 -7.46 -6.35 -33.25
N SER A 52 -8.61 -7.01 -33.45
CA SER A 52 -9.80 -6.83 -32.62
C SER A 52 -9.55 -7.20 -31.16
N LEU A 53 -8.92 -8.36 -30.89
CA LEU A 53 -8.61 -8.82 -29.54
C LEU A 53 -7.60 -7.89 -28.84
N LEU A 54 -6.58 -7.43 -29.56
CA LEU A 54 -5.61 -6.45 -29.02
C LEU A 54 -6.28 -5.11 -28.73
N ALA A 55 -7.18 -4.64 -29.59
CA ALA A 55 -7.95 -3.42 -29.37
C ALA A 55 -8.88 -3.56 -28.16
N MET A 56 -9.54 -4.72 -27.98
CA MET A 56 -10.36 -5.01 -26.82
C MET A 56 -9.52 -5.00 -25.53
N LEU A 57 -8.37 -5.68 -25.51
CA LEU A 57 -7.47 -5.70 -24.36
C LEU A 57 -6.95 -4.30 -24.01
N LYS A 58 -6.64 -3.48 -25.01
CA LYS A 58 -6.25 -2.08 -24.81
C LYS A 58 -7.38 -1.28 -24.16
N ARG A 59 -8.63 -1.45 -24.61
CA ARG A 59 -9.80 -0.82 -23.99
C ARG A 59 -10.01 -1.26 -22.54
N VAL A 60 -9.88 -2.56 -22.23
CA VAL A 60 -9.93 -3.07 -20.86
C VAL A 60 -8.88 -2.37 -19.99
N ARG A 61 -7.64 -2.30 -20.47
CA ARG A 61 -6.53 -1.66 -19.76
C ARG A 61 -6.78 -0.17 -19.52
N THR A 62 -7.22 0.57 -20.54
CA THR A 62 -7.52 2.00 -20.41
C THR A 62 -8.65 2.21 -19.40
N TYR A 63 -9.77 1.51 -19.57
CA TYR A 63 -10.95 1.65 -18.71
C TYR A 63 -10.62 1.49 -17.22
N TYR A 64 -10.01 0.36 -16.83
CA TYR A 64 -9.72 0.10 -15.42
C TYR A 64 -8.62 1.00 -14.83
N ARG A 65 -7.79 1.62 -15.68
CA ARG A 65 -6.71 2.51 -15.25
C ARG A 65 -7.17 3.96 -15.10
N THR A 66 -8.11 4.42 -15.91
CA THR A 66 -8.47 5.85 -15.98
C THR A 66 -9.94 6.14 -15.71
N ASP A 67 -10.83 5.27 -16.16
CA ASP A 67 -12.27 5.62 -16.26
C ASP A 67 -13.11 4.96 -15.16
N PHE A 68 -12.66 3.80 -14.67
CA PHE A 68 -13.39 3.02 -13.66
C PHE A 68 -13.69 3.81 -12.39
N ASP A 69 -12.75 4.65 -11.94
CA ASP A 69 -12.88 5.43 -10.71
C ASP A 69 -14.03 6.45 -10.79
N VAL A 70 -14.37 6.90 -11.99
CA VAL A 70 -15.50 7.83 -12.24
C VAL A 70 -16.84 7.08 -12.24
N HIS A 71 -16.82 5.80 -12.60
CA HIS A 71 -18.00 4.96 -12.69
C HIS A 71 -18.36 4.31 -11.35
N ALA A 72 -17.37 3.95 -10.55
CA ALA A 72 -17.55 3.31 -9.26
C ALA A 72 -18.14 4.29 -8.23
N GLN A 73 -19.15 3.82 -7.50
CA GLN A 73 -19.90 4.57 -6.50
C GLN A 73 -20.13 3.71 -5.27
N ALA A 74 -20.36 4.34 -4.11
CA ALA A 74 -20.65 3.62 -2.86
C ALA A 74 -21.82 2.64 -3.05
N GLU A 75 -22.94 3.14 -3.58
CA GLU A 75 -24.08 2.36 -4.05
C GLU A 75 -24.38 2.68 -5.51
N SER A 76 -24.71 1.68 -6.32
CA SER A 76 -25.06 1.86 -7.73
C SER A 76 -26.11 0.86 -8.19
N THR A 77 -26.96 1.26 -9.15
CA THR A 77 -27.87 0.33 -9.83
C THR A 77 -27.14 -0.68 -10.73
N CYS A 78 -25.83 -0.53 -10.91
CA CYS A 78 -24.97 -1.48 -11.60
C CYS A 78 -24.08 -2.22 -10.59
N ALA A 79 -24.16 -3.56 -10.54
CA ALA A 79 -23.38 -4.37 -9.60
C ALA A 79 -21.85 -4.13 -9.71
N THR A 80 -21.33 -3.92 -10.93
CA THR A 80 -19.89 -3.71 -11.17
C THR A 80 -19.42 -2.30 -10.83
N HIS A 81 -20.34 -1.35 -10.61
CA HIS A 81 -20.03 0.00 -10.14
C HIS A 81 -20.27 0.14 -8.63
N CYS A 82 -21.03 -0.76 -8.02
CA CYS A 82 -21.41 -0.67 -6.62
C CYS A 82 -20.30 -1.21 -5.72
N VAL A 83 -19.54 -0.31 -5.11
CA VAL A 83 -18.40 -0.64 -4.25
C VAL A 83 -18.84 -1.43 -3.00
N GLN A 84 -19.92 -1.00 -2.34
CA GLN A 84 -20.44 -1.70 -1.16
C GLN A 84 -20.85 -3.14 -1.47
N TYR A 85 -21.54 -3.35 -2.59
CA TYR A 85 -21.92 -4.69 -3.03
C TYR A 85 -20.70 -5.53 -3.40
N ALA A 86 -19.75 -4.97 -4.16
CA ALA A 86 -18.56 -5.68 -4.62
C ALA A 86 -17.59 -6.05 -3.47
N LEU A 87 -17.52 -5.25 -2.41
CA LEU A 87 -16.66 -5.50 -1.24
C LEU A 87 -17.35 -6.30 -0.13
N SER A 88 -18.65 -6.53 -0.22
CA SER A 88 -19.39 -7.31 0.78
C SER A 88 -19.05 -8.80 0.70
N ASN A 89 -18.68 -9.38 1.84
CA ASN A 89 -18.39 -10.80 1.95
C ASN A 89 -19.69 -11.61 2.04
N SER A 90 -19.98 -12.43 1.02
CA SER A 90 -21.18 -13.27 1.00
C SER A 90 -21.15 -14.46 1.97
N ALA A 91 -19.97 -14.83 2.47
CA ALA A 91 -19.78 -15.99 3.35
C ALA A 91 -19.75 -15.62 4.83
N ASP A 92 -19.50 -14.35 5.18
CA ASP A 92 -19.33 -13.90 6.57
C ASP A 92 -20.12 -12.60 6.81
N PRO A 93 -21.25 -12.67 7.54
CA PRO A 93 -22.10 -11.50 7.82
C PRO A 93 -21.38 -10.35 8.50
N ARG A 94 -20.27 -10.61 9.22
CA ARG A 94 -19.49 -9.56 9.88
C ARG A 94 -18.84 -8.60 8.89
N PHE A 95 -18.56 -9.07 7.67
CA PHE A 95 -17.93 -8.29 6.61
C PHE A 95 -18.89 -8.04 5.44
N GLN A 96 -20.19 -8.06 5.73
CA GLN A 96 -21.24 -7.81 4.77
C GLN A 96 -21.90 -6.47 5.07
N THR A 97 -22.11 -5.65 4.04
CA THR A 97 -22.99 -4.48 4.14
C THR A 97 -24.19 -4.65 3.24
N ALA A 98 -25.33 -4.10 3.64
CA ALA A 98 -26.50 -4.05 2.77
C ALA A 98 -26.28 -2.97 1.70
N CYS A 99 -26.81 -3.21 0.49
CA CYS A 99 -26.94 -2.23 -0.57
C CYS A 99 -28.42 -2.08 -0.87
N SER A 100 -28.91 -0.85 -1.00
CA SER A 100 -30.35 -0.58 -1.26
C SER A 100 -30.74 -0.70 -2.73
N GLN A 101 -29.77 -0.93 -3.62
CA GLN A 101 -29.96 -0.97 -5.07
C GLN A 101 -30.32 -2.37 -5.58
N THR A 102 -31.13 -2.42 -6.64
CA THR A 102 -31.59 -3.67 -7.27
C THR A 102 -30.59 -4.30 -8.24
N HIS A 103 -29.47 -3.59 -8.52
CA HIS A 103 -28.40 -4.01 -9.42
C HIS A 103 -28.87 -4.48 -10.82
N SER A 104 -29.91 -3.85 -11.38
CA SER A 104 -30.52 -4.25 -12.65
C SER A 104 -29.78 -3.76 -13.91
N VAL A 105 -28.80 -2.87 -13.77
CA VAL A 105 -28.06 -2.28 -14.90
C VAL A 105 -26.77 -3.05 -15.14
N SER A 106 -26.49 -3.32 -16.41
CA SER A 106 -25.24 -3.96 -16.87
C SER A 106 -24.37 -2.93 -17.59
N CYS A 107 -23.12 -2.76 -17.15
CA CYS A 107 -22.17 -1.85 -17.76
C CYS A 107 -21.32 -2.57 -18.84
N PRO A 108 -21.38 -2.15 -20.12
CA PRO A 108 -20.58 -2.78 -21.18
C PRO A 108 -19.07 -2.69 -20.93
N ASP A 109 -18.58 -1.56 -20.40
CA ASP A 109 -17.14 -1.34 -20.21
C ASP A 109 -16.58 -2.14 -19.03
N CYS A 110 -17.30 -2.21 -17.90
CA CYS A 110 -16.93 -3.12 -16.79
C CYS A 110 -16.90 -4.58 -17.24
N ASN A 111 -17.91 -5.00 -18.01
CA ASN A 111 -18.01 -6.37 -18.49
C ASN A 111 -17.03 -6.70 -19.62
N LEU A 112 -16.33 -5.71 -20.18
CA LEU A 112 -15.41 -5.92 -21.30
C LEU A 112 -14.30 -6.92 -20.95
N ALA A 113 -13.80 -6.89 -19.71
CA ALA A 113 -12.87 -7.87 -19.17
C ALA A 113 -13.42 -9.31 -19.23
N ILE A 114 -14.68 -9.48 -18.80
CA ILE A 114 -15.36 -10.78 -18.79
C ILE A 114 -15.62 -11.25 -20.23
N TYR A 115 -16.06 -10.34 -21.10
CA TYR A 115 -16.30 -10.65 -22.52
C TYR A 115 -15.02 -11.07 -23.22
N PHE A 116 -13.90 -10.37 -22.98
CA PHE A 116 -12.59 -10.72 -23.53
C PHE A 116 -12.16 -12.14 -23.12
N VAL A 117 -12.26 -12.48 -21.83
CA VAL A 117 -11.90 -13.82 -21.34
C VAL A 117 -12.78 -14.90 -21.97
N LYS A 118 -14.10 -14.67 -22.02
CA LYS A 118 -15.05 -15.61 -22.66
C LYS A 118 -14.76 -15.79 -24.15
N GLU A 119 -14.47 -14.71 -24.87
CA GLU A 119 -14.11 -14.77 -26.28
C GLU A 119 -12.85 -15.61 -26.50
N MET A 120 -11.81 -15.38 -25.70
CA MET A 120 -10.57 -16.18 -25.73
C MET A 120 -10.82 -17.66 -25.41
N GLN A 121 -11.65 -17.97 -24.41
CA GLN A 121 -12.03 -19.35 -24.06
C GLN A 121 -12.78 -20.02 -25.22
N CYS A 122 -13.72 -19.32 -25.86
CA CYS A 122 -14.44 -19.81 -27.04
C CYS A 122 -13.51 -20.06 -28.23
N LEU A 123 -12.53 -19.17 -28.47
CA LEU A 123 -11.55 -19.34 -29.54
C LEU A 123 -10.64 -20.54 -29.29
N LEU A 124 -10.15 -20.74 -28.06
CA LEU A 124 -9.36 -21.92 -27.70
C LEU A 124 -10.16 -23.22 -27.90
N LYS A 125 -11.41 -23.25 -27.45
CA LYS A 125 -12.30 -24.40 -27.65
C LYS A 125 -12.54 -24.68 -29.13
N SER A 126 -12.77 -23.63 -29.92
CA SER A 126 -12.97 -23.74 -31.36
C SER A 126 -11.71 -24.26 -32.06
N ALA A 127 -10.54 -23.74 -31.71
CA ALA A 127 -9.24 -24.18 -32.22
C ALA A 127 -8.94 -25.65 -31.88
N CYS A 128 -9.34 -26.11 -30.69
CA CYS A 128 -9.28 -27.52 -30.30
C CYS A 128 -10.20 -28.38 -31.18
N ASN A 129 -11.46 -27.97 -31.37
CA ASN A 129 -12.45 -28.72 -32.15
C ASN A 129 -12.02 -28.93 -33.61
N VAL A 130 -11.34 -27.94 -34.20
CA VAL A 130 -10.78 -28.04 -35.56
C VAL A 130 -9.35 -28.59 -35.60
N SER A 131 -8.84 -29.13 -34.48
CA SER A 131 -7.50 -29.75 -34.40
C SER A 131 -6.34 -28.80 -34.75
N VAL A 132 -6.52 -27.48 -34.61
CA VAL A 132 -5.47 -26.47 -34.76
C VAL A 132 -4.48 -26.56 -33.61
N LEU A 133 -5.01 -26.62 -32.38
CA LEU A 133 -4.23 -26.79 -31.16
C LEU A 133 -4.39 -28.21 -30.65
N LYS A 134 -3.28 -28.84 -30.21
CA LYS A 134 -3.28 -30.22 -29.70
C LYS A 134 -2.38 -30.35 -28.49
N GLY A 135 -2.76 -31.26 -27.59
CA GLY A 135 -1.95 -31.72 -26.45
C GLY A 135 -1.30 -30.56 -25.69
N PRO A 136 0.05 -30.50 -25.63
CA PRO A 136 0.77 -29.54 -24.78
C PRO A 136 0.48 -28.06 -25.05
N ASP A 137 0.26 -27.65 -26.31
CA ASP A 137 0.05 -26.23 -26.64
C ASP A 137 -1.32 -25.73 -26.20
N LEU A 138 -2.34 -26.59 -26.31
CA LEU A 138 -3.69 -26.27 -25.82
C LEU A 138 -3.70 -26.16 -24.30
N GLU A 139 -3.06 -27.11 -23.61
CA GLU A 139 -2.93 -27.09 -22.14
C GLU A 139 -2.19 -25.84 -21.67
N ARG A 140 -1.06 -25.50 -22.29
CA ARG A 140 -0.27 -24.30 -21.99
C ARG A 140 -1.07 -23.01 -22.17
N LEU A 141 -1.78 -22.86 -23.28
CA LEU A 141 -2.56 -21.65 -23.56
C LEU A 141 -3.80 -21.53 -22.67
N THR A 142 -4.44 -22.66 -22.35
CA THR A 142 -5.58 -22.71 -21.42
C THR A 142 -5.14 -22.30 -20.03
N PHE A 143 -4.07 -22.91 -19.51
CA PHE A 143 -3.51 -22.55 -18.21
C PHE A 143 -3.11 -21.07 -18.14
N ALA A 144 -2.42 -20.56 -19.17
CA ALA A 144 -2.04 -19.15 -19.23
C ALA A 144 -3.26 -18.20 -19.27
N LEU A 145 -4.37 -18.61 -19.89
CA LEU A 145 -5.61 -17.83 -19.90
C LEU A 145 -6.31 -17.85 -18.54
N GLU A 146 -6.36 -19.00 -17.86
CA GLU A 146 -6.91 -19.14 -16.50
C GLU A 146 -6.12 -18.31 -15.48
N GLU A 147 -4.79 -18.29 -15.58
CA GLU A 147 -3.92 -17.43 -14.78
C GLU A 147 -4.21 -15.95 -15.07
N CYS A 148 -4.37 -15.59 -16.35
CA CYS A 148 -4.73 -14.23 -16.75
C CYS A 148 -6.10 -13.81 -16.21
N GLU A 149 -7.12 -14.68 -16.24
CA GLU A 149 -8.44 -14.43 -15.67
C GLU A 149 -8.35 -14.19 -14.16
N THR A 150 -7.57 -15.02 -13.46
CA THR A 150 -7.31 -14.87 -12.02
C THR A 150 -6.65 -13.53 -11.71
N HIS A 151 -5.62 -13.15 -12.46
CA HIS A 151 -4.94 -11.85 -12.28
C HIS A 151 -5.84 -10.67 -12.61
N LEU A 152 -6.69 -10.79 -13.63
CA LEU A 152 -7.66 -9.75 -13.98
C LEU A 152 -8.68 -9.54 -12.86
N SER A 153 -9.23 -10.62 -12.32
CA SER A 153 -10.16 -10.57 -11.19
C SER A 153 -9.51 -9.91 -9.97
N LYS A 154 -8.27 -10.27 -9.63
CA LYS A 154 -7.49 -9.62 -8.56
C LYS A 154 -7.27 -8.13 -8.84
N TYR A 155 -6.97 -7.76 -10.08
CA TYR A 155 -6.76 -6.37 -10.49
C TYR A 155 -8.05 -5.55 -10.39
N VAL A 156 -9.19 -6.07 -10.87
CA VAL A 156 -10.49 -5.41 -10.73
C VAL A 156 -10.84 -5.23 -9.25
N GLY A 157 -10.64 -6.27 -8.43
CA GLY A 157 -10.83 -6.18 -6.99
C GLY A 157 -9.93 -5.11 -6.34
N HIS A 158 -8.67 -5.02 -6.76
CA HIS A 158 -7.76 -3.96 -6.34
C HIS A 158 -8.30 -2.57 -6.72
N ARG A 159 -8.78 -2.36 -7.95
CA ARG A 159 -9.38 -1.08 -8.36
C ARG A 159 -10.59 -0.70 -7.52
N VAL A 160 -11.49 -1.65 -7.23
CA VAL A 160 -12.65 -1.41 -6.35
C VAL A 160 -12.20 -0.96 -4.96
N ARG A 161 -11.19 -1.63 -4.38
CA ARG A 161 -10.65 -1.26 -3.06
C ARG A 161 -9.95 0.10 -3.08
N THR A 162 -9.18 0.41 -4.12
CA THR A 162 -8.57 1.74 -4.31
C THR A 162 -9.65 2.82 -4.32
N VAL A 163 -10.70 2.67 -5.12
CA VAL A 163 -11.81 3.65 -5.16
C VAL A 163 -12.47 3.82 -3.80
N HIS A 164 -12.71 2.70 -3.09
CA HIS A 164 -13.28 2.73 -1.74
C HIS A 164 -12.40 3.52 -0.76
N GLN A 165 -11.08 3.43 -0.90
CA GLN A 165 -10.11 4.07 -0.01
C GLN A 165 -9.80 5.53 -0.38
N ASN A 166 -9.92 5.94 -1.64
CA ASN A 166 -9.47 7.27 -2.12
C ASN A 166 -10.05 8.45 -1.32
N GLY A 167 -11.31 8.37 -0.88
CA GLY A 167 -11.97 9.42 -0.09
C GLY A 167 -11.72 9.34 1.42
N VAL A 168 -11.18 8.22 1.90
CA VAL A 168 -11.08 7.92 3.33
C VAL A 168 -10.10 8.84 4.06
N PRO A 169 -8.85 9.09 3.57
CA PRO A 169 -7.94 10.00 4.22
C PRO A 169 -8.53 11.41 4.41
N GLY A 170 -9.18 11.94 3.38
CA GLY A 170 -9.80 13.26 3.44
C GLY A 170 -10.95 13.31 4.45
N ALA A 171 -11.81 12.29 4.47
CA ALA A 171 -12.91 12.20 5.43
C ALA A 171 -12.42 12.04 6.87
N GLU A 172 -11.39 11.22 7.11
CA GLU A 172 -10.80 11.03 8.43
C GLU A 172 -10.15 12.30 8.93
N MET A 173 -9.32 12.96 8.11
CA MET A 173 -8.69 14.22 8.49
C MET A 173 -9.71 15.33 8.79
N ALA A 174 -10.81 15.38 8.02
CA ALA A 174 -11.89 16.33 8.24
C ALA A 174 -12.69 16.06 9.53
N SER A 175 -12.73 14.80 9.99
CA SER A 175 -13.42 14.44 11.23
C SER A 175 -12.54 14.55 12.48
N MET A 176 -11.25 14.91 12.31
CA MET A 176 -10.33 14.96 13.44
C MET A 176 -10.57 16.16 14.35
N GLY A 177 -10.34 15.95 15.65
CA GLY A 177 -10.23 17.04 16.63
C GLY A 177 -8.82 17.66 16.66
N TYR A 178 -8.63 18.66 17.53
CA TYR A 178 -7.33 19.31 17.73
C TYR A 178 -6.31 18.46 18.53
N CYS A 179 -6.77 17.44 19.26
CA CYS A 179 -5.93 16.50 20.00
C CYS A 179 -5.63 15.22 19.21
N GLU A 180 -6.09 15.13 17.95
CA GLU A 180 -5.88 13.97 17.10
C GLU A 180 -4.83 14.25 16.02
N ALA A 181 -4.06 13.23 15.68
CA ALA A 181 -3.15 13.23 14.55
C ALA A 181 -3.50 12.15 13.52
N TYR A 182 -3.39 12.48 12.24
CA TYR A 182 -3.40 11.50 11.15
C TYR A 182 -1.97 11.29 10.67
N ILE A 183 -1.50 10.04 10.67
CA ILE A 183 -0.09 9.74 10.39
C ILE A 183 0.01 8.70 9.29
N ILE A 184 0.62 9.05 8.17
CA ILE A 184 1.00 8.11 7.12
C ILE A 184 2.46 7.72 7.34
N MET A 185 2.73 6.43 7.44
CA MET A 185 4.05 5.88 7.76
C MET A 185 4.50 4.89 6.69
N ASP A 186 5.73 5.04 6.22
CA ASP A 186 6.29 4.12 5.24
C ASP A 186 7.81 3.94 5.38
N TYR A 187 8.28 2.77 4.93
CA TYR A 187 9.71 2.57 4.75
C TYR A 187 10.18 3.31 3.52
N MET A 188 11.17 4.17 3.71
CA MET A 188 11.78 4.87 2.61
C MET A 188 12.73 3.93 1.86
N ASN A 189 12.88 4.17 0.56
CA ASN A 189 13.93 3.53 -0.22
C ASN A 189 15.29 3.69 0.48
N LYS A 190 16.03 2.59 0.63
CA LYS A 190 17.31 2.58 1.33
C LYS A 190 18.25 3.65 0.77
N TRP A 191 18.85 4.42 1.66
CA TRP A 191 19.80 5.46 1.28
C TRP A 191 21.21 4.87 1.23
N LEU A 192 21.94 5.13 0.15
CA LEU A 192 23.32 4.67 0.00
C LEU A 192 24.29 5.69 0.62
N PRO A 193 25.30 5.23 1.38
CA PRO A 193 26.38 6.07 1.88
C PRO A 193 27.01 6.96 0.80
N LEU A 194 27.12 8.26 1.08
CA LEU A 194 27.71 9.27 0.22
C LEU A 194 29.00 9.83 0.83
N LYS A 195 30.05 9.86 0.03
CA LYS A 195 31.35 10.45 0.38
C LYS A 195 31.76 11.44 -0.70
N HIS A 196 32.29 12.59 -0.31
CA HIS A 196 32.80 13.55 -1.27
C HIS A 196 33.98 12.93 -2.03
N MET A 197 33.95 13.00 -3.36
CA MET A 197 34.94 12.36 -4.24
C MET A 197 35.13 10.86 -3.95
N ALA A 198 34.02 10.13 -3.74
CA ALA A 198 34.04 8.68 -3.59
C ALA A 198 34.74 8.00 -4.77
N THR A 199 35.63 7.05 -4.46
CA THR A 199 36.27 6.20 -5.45
C THR A 199 35.37 5.04 -5.87
N THR A 200 35.66 4.40 -7.01
CA THR A 200 34.94 3.18 -7.43
C THR A 200 35.02 2.06 -6.39
N SER A 201 36.15 1.95 -5.67
CA SER A 201 36.32 1.02 -4.55
C SER A 201 35.48 1.39 -3.34
N ASP A 202 35.30 2.68 -3.05
CA ASP A 202 34.44 3.12 -1.94
C ASP A 202 32.97 2.74 -2.19
N ALA A 203 32.52 2.73 -3.45
CA ALA A 203 31.13 2.44 -3.83
C ALA A 203 30.82 0.94 -3.97
N PHE A 204 31.83 0.08 -4.12
CA PHE A 204 31.63 -1.34 -4.36
C PHE A 204 31.14 -2.06 -3.09
N GLY A 205 29.96 -2.69 -3.17
CA GLY A 205 29.41 -3.49 -2.08
C GLY A 205 28.80 -2.69 -0.92
N GLN A 206 28.54 -1.39 -1.08
CA GLN A 206 27.87 -0.60 -0.05
C GLN A 206 26.44 -1.11 0.20
N ALA A 207 26.13 -1.34 1.47
CA ALA A 207 24.76 -1.58 1.91
C ALA A 207 24.05 -0.24 2.14
N GLY A 208 22.78 -0.16 1.75
CA GLY A 208 21.95 1.00 2.05
C GLY A 208 21.46 1.00 3.49
N GLU A 209 21.42 2.18 4.09
CA GLU A 209 20.86 2.42 5.43
C GLU A 209 19.33 2.41 5.39
N SER A 210 18.74 1.90 6.46
CA SER A 210 17.28 1.91 6.63
C SER A 210 16.83 3.27 7.18
N VAL A 211 15.98 3.93 6.40
CA VAL A 211 15.30 5.16 6.82
C VAL A 211 13.81 4.89 6.79
N HIS A 212 13.12 5.39 7.79
CA HIS A 212 11.66 5.40 7.84
C HIS A 212 11.17 6.84 7.81
N GLY A 213 10.06 7.08 7.12
CA GLY A 213 9.45 8.39 7.07
C GLY A 213 7.98 8.35 7.46
N ALA A 214 7.55 9.42 8.11
CA ALA A 214 6.15 9.64 8.45
C ALA A 214 5.72 11.06 8.04
N THR A 215 4.54 11.15 7.44
CA THR A 215 3.83 12.42 7.24
C THR A 215 2.74 12.52 8.29
N VAL A 216 2.77 13.57 9.10
CA VAL A 216 1.85 13.81 10.20
C VAL A 216 0.99 15.03 9.87
N TYR A 217 -0.31 14.88 10.04
CA TYR A 217 -1.30 15.95 9.88
C TYR A 217 -2.00 16.19 11.22
N VAL A 218 -2.03 17.45 11.65
CA VAL A 218 -2.69 17.89 12.89
C VAL A 218 -3.41 19.19 12.60
N HIS A 219 -4.62 19.37 13.14
CA HIS A 219 -5.30 20.66 13.04
C HIS A 219 -4.54 21.73 13.81
N ALA A 220 -4.25 22.84 13.15
CA ALA A 220 -3.56 23.97 13.73
C ALA A 220 -4.43 24.61 14.81
N LEU A 221 -3.93 24.64 16.04
CA LEU A 221 -4.63 25.32 17.13
C LEU A 221 -4.85 26.80 16.80
N PRO A 222 -6.04 27.36 17.12
CA PRO A 222 -6.28 28.79 17.03
C PRO A 222 -5.24 29.56 17.84
N GLN A 223 -4.85 30.74 17.36
CA GLN A 223 -3.79 31.54 17.98
C GLN A 223 -4.10 31.89 19.45
N SER A 224 -5.35 32.20 19.76
CA SER A 224 -5.79 32.46 21.14
C SER A 224 -5.55 31.26 22.05
N VAL A 225 -5.82 30.04 21.56
CA VAL A 225 -5.62 28.80 22.32
C VAL A 225 -4.14 28.52 22.53
N LYS A 226 -3.29 28.78 21.52
CA LYS A 226 -1.83 28.66 21.65
C LYS A 226 -1.28 29.59 22.74
N GLU A 227 -1.76 30.83 22.78
CA GLU A 227 -1.36 31.81 23.78
C GLU A 227 -1.79 31.40 25.19
N THR A 228 -3.02 30.89 25.34
CA THR A 228 -3.49 30.38 26.62
C THR A 228 -2.68 29.15 27.07
N PHE A 229 -2.35 28.23 26.17
CA PHE A 229 -1.49 27.09 26.46
C PHE A 229 -0.10 27.52 26.94
N ALA A 230 0.49 28.52 26.27
CA ALA A 230 1.81 29.05 26.62
C ALA A 230 1.81 29.83 27.96
N SER A 231 0.69 30.46 28.31
CA SER A 231 0.54 31.21 29.58
C SER A 231 0.47 30.31 30.81
N GLY A 232 0.09 29.04 30.65
CA GLY A 232 -0.15 28.11 31.75
C GLY A 232 -1.39 28.43 32.59
N GLU A 233 -2.28 29.29 32.10
CA GLU A 233 -3.50 29.72 32.82
C GLU A 233 -4.57 28.63 32.91
N LEU A 234 -4.54 27.61 32.04
CA LEU A 234 -5.46 26.47 32.14
C LEU A 234 -4.90 25.37 33.04
N GLU A 235 -5.69 24.98 34.05
CA GLU A 235 -5.41 23.81 34.89
C GLU A 235 -5.41 22.50 34.10
N ASP A 236 -6.31 22.38 33.11
CA ASP A 236 -6.38 21.22 32.20
C ASP A 236 -6.58 21.68 30.74
N PRO A 237 -5.48 22.00 30.05
CA PRO A 237 -5.52 22.45 28.67
C PRO A 237 -6.05 21.40 27.69
N HIS A 238 -5.84 20.11 27.96
CA HIS A 238 -6.23 19.02 27.06
C HIS A 238 -7.75 18.84 27.03
N SER A 239 -8.41 18.84 28.18
CA SER A 239 -9.88 18.77 28.24
C SER A 239 -10.53 19.94 27.51
N TYR A 240 -9.99 21.15 27.67
CA TYR A 240 -10.49 22.33 26.96
C TYR A 240 -10.34 22.21 25.45
N ILE A 241 -9.18 21.78 24.95
CA ILE A 241 -8.93 21.64 23.51
C ILE A 241 -9.84 20.55 22.90
N ARG A 242 -10.09 19.45 23.62
CA ARG A 242 -10.97 18.37 23.16
C ARG A 242 -12.42 18.82 22.94
N GLU A 243 -12.88 19.83 23.69
CA GLU A 243 -14.23 20.40 23.54
C GLU A 243 -14.32 21.41 22.38
N LEU A 244 -13.19 21.88 21.85
CA LEU A 244 -13.17 22.83 20.74
C LEU A 244 -13.65 22.15 19.45
N LYS A 245 -14.53 22.84 18.74
CA LYS A 245 -14.94 22.43 17.40
C LYS A 245 -13.93 22.95 16.39
N VAL A 246 -13.43 22.04 15.54
CA VAL A 246 -12.66 22.42 14.36
C VAL A 246 -13.59 23.15 13.40
N ASP A 247 -13.21 24.35 12.99
CA ASP A 247 -13.97 25.10 12.00
C ASP A 247 -13.84 24.47 10.61
N SER A 248 -14.77 24.77 9.70
CA SER A 248 -14.80 24.22 8.34
C SER A 248 -13.59 24.59 7.46
N SER A 249 -12.73 25.50 7.96
CA SER A 249 -11.50 25.98 7.31
C SER A 249 -10.22 25.50 8.01
N GLY A 250 -10.34 24.65 9.03
CA GLY A 250 -9.26 24.33 9.97
C GLY A 250 -7.94 24.10 9.25
N ASP A 251 -7.01 25.05 9.43
CA ASP A 251 -5.68 24.94 8.84
C ASP A 251 -5.03 23.67 9.37
N ILE A 252 -4.43 22.87 8.49
CA ILE A 252 -3.75 21.62 8.89
C ILE A 252 -2.23 21.88 8.90
N ASN A 253 -1.62 21.69 10.06
CA ASN A 253 -0.18 21.58 10.20
C ASN A 253 0.29 20.26 9.59
N ARG A 254 1.39 20.33 8.83
CA ARG A 254 2.04 19.18 8.21
C ARG A 254 3.47 19.05 8.70
N TRP A 255 3.79 17.87 9.22
CA TRP A 255 5.13 17.54 9.68
C TRP A 255 5.68 16.32 8.95
N TYR A 256 6.97 16.35 8.62
CA TYR A 256 7.68 15.27 7.95
C TYR A 256 8.74 14.71 8.87
N ILE A 257 8.47 13.57 9.48
CA ILE A 257 9.40 12.91 10.40
C ILE A 257 10.25 11.94 9.60
N LEU A 258 11.58 12.06 9.69
CA LEU A 258 12.54 11.11 9.13
C LEU A 258 13.36 10.46 10.24
N LEU A 259 13.36 9.13 10.26
CA LEU A 259 14.03 8.32 11.26
C LEU A 259 15.12 7.46 10.61
N GLY A 260 16.37 7.75 10.97
CA GLY A 260 17.50 6.87 10.65
C GLY A 260 17.64 5.80 11.73
N SER A 261 17.50 4.52 11.38
CA SER A 261 17.70 3.44 12.34
C SER A 261 19.17 3.08 12.51
N ILE A 262 19.58 2.79 13.73
CA ILE A 262 20.92 2.25 14.04
C ILE A 262 20.80 0.84 14.63
N ASN A 263 21.88 0.06 14.48
CA ASN A 263 22.04 -1.31 14.99
C ASN A 263 21.08 -2.37 14.38
N ASP A 264 20.11 -1.99 13.54
CA ASP A 264 19.21 -2.92 12.84
C ASP A 264 18.68 -2.36 11.51
N HIS A 265 18.63 -3.22 10.49
CA HIS A 265 18.12 -2.91 9.14
C HIS A 265 17.18 -3.98 8.58
N LYS A 266 16.60 -4.83 9.44
CA LYS A 266 15.74 -5.95 9.02
C LYS A 266 14.37 -5.52 8.51
N GLN A 267 13.90 -4.32 8.90
CA GLN A 267 12.61 -3.75 8.49
C GLN A 267 11.42 -4.70 8.70
N ASP A 268 11.43 -5.46 9.79
CA ASP A 268 10.34 -6.37 10.17
C ASP A 268 9.34 -5.68 11.13
N GLN A 269 8.38 -6.45 11.65
CA GLN A 269 7.31 -5.95 12.52
C GLN A 269 7.83 -5.26 13.79
N TRP A 270 8.90 -5.78 14.39
CA TRP A 270 9.47 -5.19 15.61
C TRP A 270 10.17 -3.87 15.30
N HIS A 271 10.90 -3.82 14.18
CA HIS A 271 11.49 -2.57 13.69
C HIS A 271 10.40 -1.51 13.44
N ALA A 272 9.30 -1.89 12.77
CA ALA A 272 8.18 -0.99 12.52
C ALA A 272 7.58 -0.42 13.81
N LEU A 273 7.44 -1.24 14.86
CA LEU A 273 6.93 -0.82 16.16
C LEU A 273 7.86 0.17 16.89
N ASN A 274 9.18 -0.07 16.86
CA ASN A 274 10.17 0.83 17.45
C ASN A 274 10.15 2.21 16.79
N VAL A 275 10.05 2.21 15.46
CA VAL A 275 9.97 3.42 14.65
C VAL A 275 8.65 4.15 14.87
N LEU A 276 7.52 3.44 15.02
CA LEU A 276 6.24 4.03 15.39
C LEU A 276 6.33 4.72 16.76
N GLU A 277 6.88 4.05 17.76
CA GLU A 277 7.03 4.67 19.09
C GLU A 277 7.89 5.94 19.03
N ALA A 278 9.01 5.89 18.30
CA ALA A 278 9.86 7.06 18.08
C ALA A 278 9.11 8.19 17.36
N THR A 279 8.31 7.86 16.35
CA THR A 279 7.47 8.82 15.61
C THR A 279 6.47 9.49 16.54
N LEU A 280 5.73 8.72 17.33
CA LEU A 280 4.74 9.25 18.28
C LEU A 280 5.37 10.09 19.38
N LYS A 281 6.56 9.73 19.88
CA LYS A 281 7.32 10.58 20.82
C LYS A 281 7.67 11.93 20.19
N ILE A 282 8.12 11.93 18.95
CA ILE A 282 8.40 13.19 18.21
C ILE A 282 7.12 13.98 18.02
N VAL A 283 6.00 13.34 17.65
CA VAL A 283 4.68 14.01 17.54
C VAL A 283 4.31 14.67 18.86
N LYS A 284 4.49 13.99 19.99
CA LYS A 284 4.21 14.55 21.32
C LYS A 284 5.14 15.71 21.69
N GLU A 285 6.38 15.70 21.22
CA GLU A 285 7.34 16.80 21.39
C GLU A 285 6.95 18.04 20.57
N ILE A 286 6.47 17.87 19.32
CA ILE A 286 6.16 18.98 18.40
C ILE A 286 4.73 19.52 18.56
N GLU A 287 3.76 18.67 18.90
CA GLU A 287 2.34 19.00 19.08
C GLU A 287 1.85 18.40 20.41
N PRO A 288 2.18 19.01 21.57
CA PRO A 288 1.94 18.43 22.90
C PRO A 288 0.46 18.16 23.24
N GLN A 289 -0.46 18.86 22.56
CA GLN A 289 -1.90 18.66 22.68
C GLN A 289 -2.37 17.32 22.12
N VAL A 290 -1.61 16.70 21.21
CA VAL A 290 -2.01 15.43 20.58
C VAL A 290 -1.94 14.29 21.58
N ASP A 291 -3.04 13.57 21.76
CA ASP A 291 -3.14 12.39 22.63
C ASP A 291 -3.77 11.19 21.92
N GLU A 292 -4.26 11.36 20.70
CA GLU A 292 -4.82 10.28 19.88
C GLU A 292 -4.23 10.32 18.46
N ALA A 293 -4.01 9.15 17.86
CA ALA A 293 -3.48 9.02 16.52
C ALA A 293 -4.20 7.96 15.69
N ARG A 294 -4.54 8.33 14.45
CA ARG A 294 -4.99 7.42 13.39
C ARG A 294 -3.84 7.18 12.42
N LEU A 295 -3.48 5.91 12.24
CA LEU A 295 -2.31 5.52 11.46
C LEU A 295 -2.71 4.96 10.10
N ARG A 296 -1.92 5.27 9.08
CA ARG A 296 -1.92 4.60 7.79
C ARG A 296 -0.55 4.04 7.48
N PHE A 297 -0.54 2.79 7.08
CA PHE A 297 0.64 2.12 6.58
C PHE A 297 0.41 1.72 5.13
N ASP A 298 1.53 1.43 4.47
CA ASP A 298 1.46 0.65 3.26
C ASP A 298 1.11 -0.80 3.58
N ASN A 299 0.60 -1.53 2.59
CA ASN A 299 0.24 -2.92 2.78
C ASN A 299 1.47 -3.86 2.86
N ALA A 300 2.67 -3.39 3.23
CA ALA A 300 3.87 -4.22 3.26
C ALA A 300 3.79 -5.27 4.38
N PRO A 301 4.39 -6.46 4.18
CA PRO A 301 4.33 -7.55 5.16
C PRO A 301 4.84 -7.20 6.57
N CYS A 302 5.72 -6.20 6.70
CA CYS A 302 6.22 -5.74 7.99
C CYS A 302 5.15 -5.02 8.83
N TYR A 303 4.09 -4.51 8.20
CA TYR A 303 2.94 -3.95 8.90
C TYR A 303 1.82 -4.99 9.14
N HIS A 304 1.98 -6.20 8.63
CA HIS A 304 1.07 -7.33 8.85
C HIS A 304 1.59 -8.21 9.96
N GLY A 305 1.14 -7.98 11.19
CA GLY A 305 1.63 -8.76 12.33
C GLY A 305 0.88 -8.51 13.62
N THR A 306 0.61 -9.58 14.35
CA THR A 306 -0.07 -9.50 15.65
C THR A 306 0.73 -8.69 16.65
N THR A 307 2.05 -8.87 16.61
CA THR A 307 3.02 -8.06 17.33
C THR A 307 2.81 -6.57 17.07
N LEU A 308 2.51 -6.15 15.85
CA LEU A 308 2.34 -4.73 15.56
C LEU A 308 1.03 -4.21 16.16
N PHE A 309 -0.12 -4.75 15.75
CA PHE A 309 -1.43 -4.19 16.12
C PHE A 309 -1.79 -4.34 17.60
N TRP A 310 -1.47 -5.48 18.21
CA TRP A 310 -1.77 -5.67 19.62
C TRP A 310 -0.85 -4.86 20.53
N LEU A 311 0.44 -4.75 20.18
CA LEU A 311 1.39 -3.94 20.95
C LEU A 311 1.17 -2.44 20.73
N MET A 312 0.73 -2.02 19.53
CA MET A 312 0.31 -0.65 19.28
C MET A 312 -0.72 -0.21 20.33
N VAL A 313 -1.79 -0.99 20.46
CA VAL A 313 -2.87 -0.72 21.41
C VAL A 313 -2.42 -0.84 22.86
N SER A 314 -1.52 -1.77 23.17
CA SER A 314 -1.17 -2.09 24.57
C SER A 314 -0.04 -1.24 25.14
N ILE A 315 0.82 -0.67 24.28
CA ILE A 315 2.08 -0.02 24.69
C ILE A 315 2.11 1.47 24.32
N MET A 316 1.64 1.86 23.12
CA MET A 316 1.93 3.20 22.58
C MET A 316 1.44 4.30 23.50
N GLU A 317 0.21 4.23 24.00
CA GLU A 317 -0.34 5.23 24.92
C GLU A 317 0.52 5.42 26.18
N LYS A 318 0.98 4.31 26.78
CA LYS A 318 1.84 4.36 27.98
C LYS A 318 3.25 4.84 27.67
N ALA A 319 3.78 4.51 26.49
CA ALA A 319 5.14 4.81 26.09
C ALA A 319 5.32 6.24 25.57
N THR A 320 4.26 6.83 25.00
CA THR A 320 4.32 8.08 24.24
C THR A 320 3.32 9.13 24.71
N GLY A 321 2.31 8.74 25.49
CA GLY A 321 1.17 9.59 25.82
C GLY A 321 0.18 9.78 24.67
N ILE A 322 0.29 8.98 23.60
CA ILE A 322 -0.60 9.00 22.44
C ILE A 322 -1.23 7.63 22.23
N GLN A 323 -2.55 7.56 22.33
CA GLN A 323 -3.33 6.37 22.03
C GLN A 323 -3.49 6.20 20.51
N VAL A 324 -3.18 5.01 20.01
CA VAL A 324 -3.47 4.65 18.62
C VAL A 324 -4.92 4.17 18.54
N THR A 325 -5.79 4.97 17.94
CA THR A 325 -7.24 4.70 17.88
C THR A 325 -7.64 3.88 16.66
N GLU A 326 -7.00 4.15 15.52
CA GLU A 326 -7.27 3.45 14.26
C GLU A 326 -5.98 3.16 13.49
N VAL A 327 -5.97 2.03 12.78
CA VAL A 327 -4.90 1.66 11.86
C VAL A 327 -5.50 1.16 10.57
N GLY A 328 -5.12 1.76 9.45
CA GLY A 328 -5.53 1.34 8.12
C GLY A 328 -4.35 0.99 7.20
N MET A 329 -4.56 0.00 6.35
CA MET A 329 -3.65 -0.40 5.29
C MET A 329 -4.13 0.16 3.97
N ASN A 330 -3.30 0.95 3.31
CA ASN A 330 -3.57 1.43 1.96
C ASN A 330 -3.44 0.28 0.96
N GLU A 331 -4.17 0.33 -0.16
CA GLU A 331 -3.91 -0.57 -1.27
C GLU A 331 -2.44 -0.47 -1.74
N PRO A 332 -1.82 -1.58 -2.17
CA PRO A 332 -0.44 -1.56 -2.60
C PRO A 332 -0.16 -0.50 -3.67
N GLY A 333 0.76 0.41 -3.38
CA GLY A 333 1.15 1.50 -4.28
C GLY A 333 0.34 2.79 -4.14
N GLU A 334 -0.63 2.86 -3.23
CA GLU A 334 -1.49 4.04 -3.02
C GLU A 334 -1.12 4.81 -1.73
N GLY A 335 -1.36 6.13 -1.73
CA GLY A 335 -1.34 6.96 -0.52
C GLY A 335 0.03 7.34 0.05
N LYS A 336 1.10 7.31 -0.75
CA LYS A 336 2.49 7.55 -0.30
C LYS A 336 3.20 8.76 -0.90
N ASP A 337 2.57 9.43 -1.87
CA ASP A 337 3.25 10.37 -2.75
C ASP A 337 3.96 11.50 -2.01
N GLU A 338 3.36 12.02 -0.92
CA GLU A 338 3.91 13.14 -0.17
C GLU A 338 5.11 12.75 0.71
N THR A 339 5.04 11.60 1.38
CA THR A 339 6.14 11.11 2.24
C THR A 339 7.38 10.81 1.38
N ASP A 340 7.21 10.10 0.26
CA ASP A 340 8.29 9.81 -0.68
C ASP A 340 8.89 11.08 -1.31
N SER A 341 8.05 12.04 -1.68
CA SER A 341 8.49 13.33 -2.24
C SER A 341 9.35 14.12 -1.24
N SER A 342 8.92 14.20 0.02
CA SER A 342 9.68 14.87 1.08
C SER A 342 11.06 14.22 1.30
N PHE A 343 11.11 12.88 1.28
CA PHE A 343 12.36 12.13 1.43
C PHE A 343 13.28 12.27 0.21
N ASN A 344 12.73 12.30 -1.01
CA ASN A 344 13.51 12.57 -2.21
C ASN A 344 14.17 13.96 -2.15
N THR A 345 13.46 14.96 -1.63
CA THR A 345 13.97 16.30 -1.40
C THR A 345 15.09 16.31 -0.35
N ALA A 346 14.89 15.61 0.78
CA ALA A 346 15.91 15.41 1.82
C ALA A 346 17.20 14.77 1.26
N LYS A 347 17.07 13.67 0.48
CA LYS A 347 18.20 13.02 -0.19
C LYS A 347 18.94 13.98 -1.13
N ALA A 348 18.22 14.76 -1.92
CA ALA A 348 18.82 15.74 -2.82
C ALA A 348 19.57 16.84 -2.05
N TYR A 349 19.05 17.28 -0.91
CA TYR A 349 19.73 18.22 -0.03
C TYR A 349 21.05 17.66 0.52
N VAL A 350 21.04 16.46 1.12
CA VAL A 350 22.27 15.83 1.64
C VAL A 350 23.29 15.60 0.53
N ARG A 351 22.85 15.13 -0.65
CA ARG A 351 23.74 14.94 -1.81
C ARG A 351 24.40 16.25 -2.25
N ARG A 352 23.69 17.38 -2.20
CA ARG A 352 24.28 18.69 -2.50
C ARG A 352 25.37 19.07 -1.49
N LEU A 353 25.16 18.84 -0.19
CA LEU A 353 26.17 19.11 0.84
C LEU A 353 27.43 18.26 0.64
N VAL A 354 27.26 16.98 0.35
CA VAL A 354 28.37 16.07 0.05
C VAL A 354 29.12 16.52 -1.19
N ASN A 355 28.42 16.85 -2.28
CA ASN A 355 29.05 17.31 -3.53
C ASN A 355 29.79 18.65 -3.38
N GLN A 356 29.42 19.48 -2.41
CA GLN A 356 30.13 20.72 -2.07
C GLN A 356 31.33 20.48 -1.15
N GLY A 357 31.61 19.23 -0.76
CA GLY A 357 32.69 18.87 0.16
C GLY A 357 32.45 19.36 1.60
N LYS A 358 31.19 19.69 1.96
CA LYS A 358 30.85 20.22 3.29
C LYS A 358 30.79 19.14 4.37
N LEU A 359 30.42 17.91 3.99
CA LEU A 359 30.35 16.76 4.87
C LEU A 359 30.45 15.45 4.06
N ASP A 360 30.74 14.36 4.76
CA ASP A 360 30.45 13.01 4.30
C ASP A 360 29.17 12.53 5.00
N ALA A 361 28.34 11.77 4.32
CA ALA A 361 27.19 11.12 4.91
C ALA A 361 27.36 9.62 4.70
N LYS A 362 27.95 8.90 5.66
CA LYS A 362 28.26 7.46 5.50
C LYS A 362 27.33 6.55 6.28
N THR A 363 26.71 7.07 7.32
CA THR A 363 25.83 6.35 8.23
C THR A 363 24.48 7.02 8.33
N ALA A 364 23.47 6.33 8.87
CA ALA A 364 22.18 6.93 9.19
C ALA A 364 22.34 8.16 10.12
N VAL A 365 23.29 8.13 11.06
CA VAL A 365 23.59 9.25 11.95
C VAL A 365 24.12 10.45 11.16
N ASP A 366 25.05 10.24 10.22
CA ASP A 366 25.58 11.34 9.41
C ASP A 366 24.50 11.93 8.50
N PHE A 367 23.63 11.09 7.94
CA PHE A 367 22.51 11.52 7.11
C PHE A 367 21.55 12.42 7.90
N ILE A 368 21.15 12.00 9.10
CA ILE A 368 20.28 12.78 9.99
C ILE A 368 20.98 14.06 10.47
N ALA A 369 22.27 13.98 10.82
CA ALA A 369 23.05 15.16 11.21
C ALA A 369 23.13 16.18 10.06
N ALA A 370 23.33 15.72 8.82
CA ALA A 370 23.33 16.56 7.63
C ALA A 370 21.97 17.26 7.44
N LEU A 371 20.85 16.54 7.60
CA LEU A 371 19.51 17.14 7.54
C LEU A 371 19.27 18.19 8.61
N ASN A 372 19.90 18.06 9.78
CA ASN A 372 19.78 19.04 10.86
C ASN A 372 20.72 20.26 10.70
N THR A 373 21.55 20.33 9.64
CA THR A 373 22.38 21.53 9.36
C THR A 373 21.60 22.69 8.73
N GLY A 374 20.37 22.44 8.26
CA GLY A 374 19.51 23.47 7.70
C GLY A 374 18.15 22.90 7.31
N GLN A 375 17.22 23.78 6.95
CA GLN A 375 15.85 23.36 6.62
C GLN A 375 15.74 23.02 5.14
N CYS A 376 15.54 21.74 4.82
CA CYS A 376 15.39 21.28 3.43
C CYS A 376 13.92 21.15 2.99
N VAL A 377 13.02 20.88 3.94
CA VAL A 377 11.57 20.85 3.77
C VAL A 377 10.96 21.51 5.00
N GLU A 378 9.96 22.37 4.80
CA GLU A 378 9.23 22.99 5.91
C GLU A 378 8.50 21.92 6.73
N GLY A 379 8.53 22.04 8.07
CA GLY A 379 7.96 21.02 8.96
C GLY A 379 8.74 19.70 9.03
N MET A 380 9.94 19.59 8.46
CA MET A 380 10.74 18.37 8.57
C MET A 380 11.48 18.26 9.92
N VAL A 381 11.40 17.08 10.54
CA VAL A 381 12.10 16.72 11.77
C VAL A 381 12.88 15.42 11.54
N ALA A 382 14.20 15.47 11.64
CA ALA A 382 15.06 14.31 11.40
C ALA A 382 15.70 13.83 12.72
N ARG A 383 15.52 12.54 13.06
CA ARG A 383 16.01 11.93 14.31
C ARG A 383 16.63 10.55 14.06
N VAL A 384 17.41 10.09 15.04
CA VAL A 384 17.99 8.74 15.06
C VAL A 384 17.22 7.89 16.06
N VAL A 385 16.93 6.64 15.69
CA VAL A 385 16.28 5.66 16.55
C VAL A 385 17.15 4.41 16.69
N GLU A 386 17.33 3.97 17.94
CA GLU A 386 17.93 2.68 18.25
C GLU A 386 16.84 1.61 18.35
N ILE A 387 17.05 0.49 17.64
CA ILE A 387 16.12 -0.63 17.61
C ILE A 387 16.50 -1.65 18.70
N CYS A 388 15.69 -1.77 19.75
CA CYS A 388 15.99 -2.63 20.90
C CYS A 388 15.37 -4.02 20.73
N ARG A 389 16.09 -4.92 20.04
CA ARG A 389 15.65 -6.31 19.79
C ARG A 389 15.53 -7.16 21.06
N ASP A 390 16.32 -6.83 22.07
CA ASP A 390 16.35 -7.47 23.39
C ASP A 390 15.02 -7.33 24.15
N LYS A 391 14.21 -6.30 23.81
CA LYS A 391 12.90 -6.05 24.41
C LYS A 391 11.75 -6.76 23.70
N MET A 392 12.03 -7.47 22.60
CA MET A 392 11.01 -8.18 21.83
C MET A 392 10.51 -9.39 22.63
N PRO A 393 9.20 -9.51 22.91
CA PRO A 393 8.65 -10.69 23.58
C PRO A 393 8.92 -11.95 22.74
N ALA A 394 9.29 -13.05 23.40
CA ALA A 394 9.72 -14.26 22.71
C ALA A 394 8.52 -15.03 22.11
N ASP A 395 7.39 -15.04 22.82
CA ASP A 395 6.20 -15.82 22.48
C ASP A 395 4.98 -14.93 22.23
N ILE A 396 4.85 -14.44 20.99
CA ILE A 396 3.63 -13.77 20.51
C ILE A 396 2.91 -14.70 19.54
N CYS A 397 1.71 -15.12 19.92
CA CYS A 397 0.83 -15.88 19.06
C CYS A 397 0.23 -15.01 17.96
N THR A 398 0.06 -15.59 16.77
CA THR A 398 -0.62 -14.93 15.66
C THR A 398 -2.12 -14.81 15.94
N LEU A 399 -2.64 -13.59 15.89
CA LEU A 399 -4.06 -13.24 15.85
C LEU A 399 -4.70 -13.94 14.66
N ASP A 400 -5.81 -14.60 14.93
CA ASP A 400 -6.52 -15.38 13.93
C ASP A 400 -6.87 -14.53 12.70
N GLN A 401 -6.47 -15.03 11.52
CA GLN A 401 -6.78 -14.45 10.21
C GLN A 401 -6.30 -13.01 10.00
N ILE A 402 -5.26 -12.56 10.73
CA ILE A 402 -4.80 -11.16 10.68
C ILE A 402 -4.50 -10.64 9.27
N THR A 403 -3.98 -11.50 8.38
CA THR A 403 -3.64 -11.14 6.99
C THR A 403 -4.86 -10.84 6.11
N ARG A 404 -6.08 -11.16 6.56
CA ARG A 404 -7.33 -10.80 5.87
C ARG A 404 -7.77 -9.38 6.18
N TYR A 405 -7.30 -8.81 7.29
CA TYR A 405 -7.75 -7.51 7.76
C TYR A 405 -6.90 -6.37 7.19
N SER A 406 -7.57 -5.32 6.72
CA SER A 406 -6.93 -4.10 6.21
C SER A 406 -7.20 -2.89 7.09
N HIS A 407 -8.16 -2.97 8.02
CA HIS A 407 -8.49 -1.87 8.90
C HIS A 407 -8.79 -2.36 10.31
N PHE A 408 -8.34 -1.60 11.29
CA PHE A 408 -8.34 -1.93 12.70
C PHE A 408 -8.75 -0.71 13.51
N ARG A 409 -9.62 -0.90 14.50
CA ARG A 409 -10.04 0.14 15.44
C ARG A 409 -9.92 -0.37 16.86
N HIS A 410 -9.34 0.44 17.72
CA HIS A 410 -9.37 0.22 19.16
C HIS A 410 -10.75 0.59 19.71
N GLU A 411 -11.38 -0.33 20.42
CA GLU A 411 -12.70 -0.14 21.01
C GLU A 411 -12.61 0.29 22.47
N GLU A 412 -13.57 1.11 22.89
CA GLU A 412 -13.72 1.51 24.27
C GLU A 412 -13.86 0.25 25.16
N GLY A 413 -12.95 0.08 26.12
CA GLY A 413 -12.84 -1.13 26.94
C GLY A 413 -11.70 -2.09 26.57
N GLY A 414 -10.85 -1.75 25.59
CA GLY A 414 -9.61 -2.47 25.30
C GLY A 414 -9.74 -3.59 24.26
N GLY A 415 -10.82 -3.57 23.48
CA GLY A 415 -11.04 -4.51 22.39
C GLY A 415 -10.39 -4.04 21.09
N LEU A 416 -10.20 -4.95 20.14
CA LEU A 416 -9.70 -4.64 18.79
C LEU A 416 -10.73 -5.10 17.76
N ARG A 417 -11.34 -4.16 17.04
CA ARG A 417 -12.22 -4.47 15.93
C ARG A 417 -11.45 -4.44 14.62
N CYS A 418 -11.65 -5.46 13.79
CA CYS A 418 -10.94 -5.62 12.52
C CYS A 418 -11.93 -5.75 11.37
N TRP A 419 -11.59 -5.21 10.20
CA TRP A 419 -12.34 -5.35 8.96
C TRP A 419 -11.46 -5.82 7.82
N GLU A 420 -12.03 -6.60 6.91
CA GLU A 420 -11.36 -6.98 5.66
C GLU A 420 -11.19 -5.78 4.72
N GLN A 421 -12.19 -4.91 4.69
CA GLN A 421 -12.24 -3.69 3.89
C GLN A 421 -12.70 -2.54 4.79
N TYR A 422 -12.17 -1.34 4.56
CA TYR A 422 -12.47 -0.18 5.40
C TYR A 422 -13.97 -0.03 5.67
N MET A 423 -14.38 -0.23 6.93
CA MET A 423 -15.76 -0.03 7.40
C MET A 423 -16.87 -0.76 6.61
N ILE A 424 -16.57 -1.90 5.98
CA ILE A 424 -17.60 -2.76 5.34
C ILE A 424 -18.11 -3.81 6.34
N GLY A 425 -19.38 -3.68 6.73
CA GLY A 425 -20.01 -4.52 7.74
C GLY A 425 -19.61 -4.15 9.18
N GLU A 426 -20.09 -4.93 10.14
CA GLU A 426 -19.83 -4.70 11.57
C GLU A 426 -18.38 -4.99 12.00
N GLY A 427 -17.63 -5.73 11.18
CA GLY A 427 -16.28 -6.18 11.50
C GLY A 427 -16.25 -7.29 12.56
N ARG A 428 -15.06 -7.84 12.81
CA ARG A 428 -14.82 -8.81 13.87
C ARG A 428 -14.22 -8.12 15.08
N LEU A 429 -14.89 -8.23 16.23
CA LEU A 429 -14.36 -7.78 17.50
C LEU A 429 -13.57 -8.89 18.19
N PHE A 430 -12.31 -8.62 18.53
CA PHE A 430 -11.51 -9.39 19.48
C PHE A 430 -11.62 -8.75 20.85
N SER A 431 -12.11 -9.51 21.82
CA SER A 431 -12.26 -9.04 23.20
C SER A 431 -10.89 -8.83 23.87
N PRO A 432 -10.82 -7.97 24.91
CA PRO A 432 -9.60 -7.80 25.70
C PRO A 432 -9.06 -9.13 26.26
N HIS A 433 -9.96 -10.08 26.57
CA HIS A 433 -9.59 -11.41 27.06
C HIS A 433 -8.92 -12.28 25.99
N GLU A 434 -9.38 -12.22 24.74
CA GLU A 434 -8.74 -12.90 23.62
C GLU A 434 -7.38 -12.28 23.30
N LEU A 435 -7.29 -10.95 23.29
CA LEU A 435 -6.04 -10.24 23.03
C LEU A 435 -4.97 -10.54 24.07
N LYS A 436 -5.34 -10.59 25.36
CA LYS A 436 -4.42 -10.98 26.45
C LYS A 436 -3.85 -12.40 26.32
N LYS A 437 -4.49 -13.30 25.56
CA LYS A 437 -3.95 -14.65 25.33
C LYS A 437 -2.84 -14.67 24.28
N LEU A 438 -2.67 -13.60 23.52
CA LEU A 438 -1.69 -13.53 22.43
C LEU A 438 -0.25 -13.48 22.93
N CYS A 439 -0.01 -12.97 24.14
CA CYS A 439 1.29 -13.07 24.78
C CYS A 439 1.11 -13.34 26.27
N LYS A 440 1.83 -14.35 26.75
CA LYS A 440 1.81 -14.75 28.17
C LYS A 440 2.83 -13.96 29.00
N GLU A 441 3.77 -13.30 28.34
CA GLU A 441 4.82 -12.50 28.97
C GLU A 441 4.32 -11.08 29.27
N ALA A 442 4.98 -10.42 30.23
CA ALA A 442 4.75 -9.01 30.48
C ALA A 442 5.24 -8.19 29.28
N LEU A 443 4.40 -7.27 28.81
CA LEU A 443 4.78 -6.38 27.74
C LEU A 443 5.83 -5.36 28.17
N PRO A 444 6.77 -4.99 27.29
CA PRO A 444 7.69 -3.92 27.59
C PRO A 444 6.95 -2.59 27.71
N VAL A 445 7.48 -1.70 28.54
CA VAL A 445 6.95 -0.33 28.70
C VAL A 445 7.27 0.53 27.47
N SER A 446 8.33 0.18 26.75
CA SER A 446 8.84 0.88 25.57
C SER A 446 9.60 -0.12 24.70
N THR A 447 9.50 0.05 23.40
CA THR A 447 10.00 -0.86 22.36
C THR A 447 11.35 -0.40 21.82
N GLY A 448 11.58 0.91 21.66
CA GLY A 448 12.81 1.50 21.12
C GLY A 448 13.28 2.76 21.84
N VAL A 449 14.50 3.22 21.51
CA VAL A 449 15.10 4.42 22.11
C VAL A 449 15.25 5.50 21.05
N LEU A 450 14.59 6.64 21.28
CA LEU A 450 14.76 7.83 20.47
C LEU A 450 15.99 8.59 20.97
N MET A 451 16.98 8.77 20.10
CA MET A 451 18.22 9.43 20.48
C MET A 451 18.00 10.94 20.71
N PRO A 452 18.67 11.57 21.69
CA PRO A 452 18.58 13.00 21.93
C PRO A 452 18.98 13.83 20.70
N VAL A 453 18.42 15.03 20.59
CA VAL A 453 18.83 16.01 19.57
C VAL A 453 20.20 16.58 19.99
N GLY A 454 21.27 15.96 19.47
CA GLY A 454 22.65 16.42 19.67
C GLY A 454 23.44 15.60 20.68
N ASP A 455 24.16 14.59 20.19
CA ASP A 455 25.61 14.54 20.37
C ASP A 455 26.20 13.63 19.28
N SER A 456 26.74 14.22 18.21
CA SER A 456 27.40 13.50 17.11
C SER A 456 28.74 12.85 17.53
N THR A 457 28.90 12.53 18.82
CA THR A 457 30.16 12.08 19.42
C THR A 457 30.04 10.78 20.23
N THR A 458 28.84 10.29 20.56
CA THR A 458 28.69 8.99 21.22
C THR A 458 28.54 7.88 20.18
N ARG A 459 29.67 7.49 19.56
CA ARG A 459 29.75 6.16 18.93
C ARG A 459 29.46 5.11 20.02
N PRO A 460 28.48 4.20 19.86
CA PRO A 460 28.46 3.02 20.69
C PRO A 460 29.78 2.28 20.46
N LYS A 461 30.53 2.00 21.54
CA LYS A 461 31.70 1.13 21.47
C LYS A 461 31.18 -0.25 21.04
N VAL A 462 31.34 -0.57 19.76
CA VAL A 462 31.29 -1.96 19.31
C VAL A 462 32.49 -2.64 19.96
N GLU A 463 32.25 -3.36 21.05
CA GLU A 463 33.23 -4.33 21.54
C GLU A 463 33.42 -5.37 20.45
N ALA A 464 34.56 -5.28 19.77
CA ALA A 464 35.02 -6.32 18.88
C ALA A 464 35.19 -7.59 19.72
N LYS A 465 34.26 -8.54 19.59
CA LYS A 465 34.52 -9.93 19.97
C LYS A 465 35.61 -10.44 19.02
N VAL A 466 36.80 -10.62 19.58
CA VAL A 466 37.92 -11.40 19.00
C VAL A 466 37.52 -12.85 18.89
#